data_AF-A0A0T6BEW6-F1
#
_entry.id   AF-A0A0T6BEW6-F1
#
_cell.length_a   1.000
_cell.length_b   1.000
_cell.length_c   1.000
_cell.angle_alpha   90.00
_cell.angle_beta   90.00
_cell.angle_gamma   90.00
#
_symmetry.space_group_name_H-M   'P 1'
#
loop_
_entity.id
_entity.type
_entity.pdbx_description
1 polymer ?
#
loop_
_entity_poly.entity_id
_entity_poly.type
_entity_poly.pdbx_seq_one_letter_code
_entity_poly.pdbx_strand_id
1 'polypeptide(L)'
;IFSFCYRNLAIGIGIQNFPEGLAVSLPLHAAGFSTLRSLWYGQLSGMVEPVFGVLGALTVALATPVLPYALAFAAGAMIYVVVDDIIPEANTKFFKLAHFGHLISFSRLKMSTRLINKVQ
;
A
#
# COMPACT_ATOMS: atom_id res chain seq x y z
N ILE A 1 -8.53 -0.24 25.05
CA ILE A 1 -9.01 0.19 23.70
C ILE A 1 -7.85 0.59 22.81
N PHE A 2 -7.02 1.57 23.19
CA PHE A 2 -5.83 1.99 22.42
C PHE A 2 -4.86 0.84 22.10
N SER A 3 -4.63 -0.07 23.05
CA SER A 3 -3.75 -1.22 22.85
C SER A 3 -4.27 -2.29 21.87
N PHE A 4 -5.59 -2.38 21.71
CA PHE A 4 -6.20 -3.36 20.81
C PHE A 4 -6.19 -2.87 19.36
N CYS A 5 -6.37 -1.57 19.14
CA CYS A 5 -6.40 -0.96 17.82
C CYS A 5 -5.03 -1.03 17.11
N TYR A 6 -3.92 -0.75 17.83
CA TYR A 6 -2.58 -0.85 17.23
C TYR A 6 -2.25 -2.28 16.81
N ARG A 7 -2.69 -3.29 17.56
CA ARG A 7 -2.36 -4.68 17.29
C ARG A 7 -3.02 -5.16 16.00
N ASN A 8 -4.30 -4.84 15.82
CA ASN A 8 -5.02 -5.17 14.59
C ASN A 8 -4.48 -4.39 13.39
N LEU A 9 -4.10 -3.12 13.59
CA LEU A 9 -3.48 -2.31 12.55
C LEU A 9 -2.11 -2.86 12.13
N ALA A 10 -1.24 -3.18 13.08
CA ALA A 10 0.09 -3.74 12.81
C ALA A 10 0.00 -5.11 12.13
N ILE A 11 -0.94 -5.96 12.55
CA ILE A 11 -1.22 -7.24 11.87
C ILE A 11 -1.74 -6.99 10.45
N GLY A 12 -2.64 -6.03 10.25
CA GLY A 12 -3.18 -5.66 8.94
C GLY A 12 -2.09 -5.18 7.98
N ILE A 13 -1.23 -4.26 8.44
CA ILE A 13 -0.08 -3.76 7.68
C ILE A 13 0.89 -4.90 7.36
N GLY A 14 1.22 -5.74 8.34
CA GLY A 14 2.09 -6.89 8.11
C GLY A 14 1.57 -7.87 7.05
N ILE A 15 0.25 -8.09 6.99
CA ILE A 15 -0.37 -8.99 6.02
C ILE A 15 -0.35 -8.40 4.60
N GLN A 16 -0.56 -7.10 4.40
CA GLN A 16 -0.52 -6.47 3.06
C GLN A 16 0.92 -6.33 2.51
N ASN A 17 1.90 -6.12 3.40
CA ASN A 17 3.30 -5.96 3.01
C ASN A 17 3.89 -7.23 2.41
N PHE A 18 3.36 -8.40 2.77
CA PHE A 18 3.85 -9.67 2.23
C PHE A 18 3.55 -9.82 0.72
N PRO A 19 2.30 -9.65 0.25
CA PRO A 19 2.00 -9.52 -1.19
C PRO A 19 2.80 -8.43 -1.91
N GLU A 20 2.98 -7.26 -1.31
CA GLU A 20 3.71 -6.13 -1.90
C GLU A 20 5.22 -6.43 -2.04
N GLY A 21 5.84 -6.98 -1.00
CA GLY A 21 7.23 -7.42 -1.04
C GLY A 21 7.47 -8.52 -2.08
N LEU A 22 6.50 -9.41 -2.28
CA LEU A 22 6.53 -10.40 -3.36
C LEU A 22 6.40 -9.75 -4.74
N ALA A 23 5.49 -8.78 -4.90
CA ALA A 23 5.29 -8.04 -6.14
C ALA A 23 6.55 -7.26 -6.58
N VAL A 24 7.38 -6.80 -5.64
CA VAL A 24 8.70 -6.20 -5.92
C VAL A 24 9.75 -7.26 -6.23
N SER A 25 9.75 -8.41 -5.53
CA SER A 25 10.76 -9.46 -5.73
C SER A 25 10.66 -10.18 -7.09
N LEU A 26 9.46 -10.33 -7.65
CA LEU A 26 9.21 -11.00 -8.92
C LEU A 26 9.88 -10.32 -10.14
N PRO A 27 9.73 -9.00 -10.37
CA PRO A 27 10.42 -8.30 -11.44
C PRO A 27 11.94 -8.26 -11.23
N LEU A 28 12.41 -8.16 -9.98
CA LEU A 28 13.85 -8.26 -9.65
C LEU A 28 14.43 -9.63 -10.03
N HIS A 29 13.69 -10.71 -9.78
CA HIS A 29 14.11 -12.04 -10.23
C HIS A 29 14.07 -12.17 -11.77
N ALA A 30 13.03 -11.63 -12.41
CA ALA A 30 12.94 -11.58 -13.87
C ALA A 30 14.07 -10.76 -14.52
N ALA A 31 14.62 -9.78 -13.80
CA ALA A 31 15.79 -9.01 -14.20
C ALA A 31 17.15 -9.75 -14.03
N GLY A 32 17.13 -11.02 -13.57
CA GLY A 32 18.32 -11.89 -13.51
C GLY A 32 18.97 -12.02 -12.13
N PHE A 33 18.38 -11.45 -11.06
CA PHE A 33 18.88 -11.65 -9.70
C PHE A 33 18.52 -13.04 -9.15
N SER A 34 19.37 -13.58 -8.28
CA SER A 34 19.09 -14.87 -7.62
C SER A 34 17.84 -14.76 -6.72
N THR A 35 17.06 -15.83 -6.65
CA THR A 35 15.77 -15.88 -5.92
C THR A 35 15.88 -15.35 -4.49
N LEU A 36 16.97 -15.72 -3.78
CA LEU A 36 17.24 -15.23 -2.43
C LEU A 36 17.52 -13.72 -2.38
N ARG A 37 18.30 -13.17 -3.33
CA ARG A 37 18.58 -11.72 -3.37
C ARG A 37 17.32 -10.94 -3.70
N SER A 38 16.51 -11.39 -4.64
CA SER A 38 15.24 -10.73 -4.99
C SER A 38 14.25 -10.73 -3.82
N LEU A 39 14.19 -11.83 -3.06
CA LEU A 39 13.41 -11.92 -1.83
C LEU A 39 13.92 -10.97 -0.74
N TRP A 40 15.25 -10.91 -0.54
CA TRP A 40 15.85 -9.99 0.42
C TRP A 40 15.54 -8.52 0.09
N TYR A 41 15.66 -8.12 -1.18
CA TYR A 41 15.28 -6.77 -1.60
C TYR A 41 13.78 -6.50 -1.45
N GLY A 42 12.92 -7.48 -1.74
CA GLY A 42 11.48 -7.37 -1.50
C GLY A 42 11.14 -7.15 -0.02
N GLN A 43 11.79 -7.88 0.89
CA GLN A 43 11.61 -7.69 2.34
C GLN A 43 12.16 -6.35 2.84
N LEU A 44 13.32 -5.93 2.34
CA LEU A 44 13.89 -4.62 2.68
C LEU A 44 12.97 -3.47 2.24
N SER A 45 12.33 -3.61 1.07
CA SER A 45 11.30 -2.65 0.62
C SER A 45 10.10 -2.62 1.57
N GLY A 46 9.62 -3.78 2.03
CA GLY A 46 8.51 -3.85 3.00
C GLY A 46 8.86 -3.32 4.39
N MET A 47 10.14 -3.36 4.80
CA MET A 47 10.58 -2.78 6.07
C MET A 47 10.52 -1.25 6.10
N VAL A 48 10.43 -0.59 4.95
CA VAL A 48 10.31 0.87 4.85
C VAL A 48 9.03 1.36 5.54
N GLU A 49 7.89 0.70 5.32
CA GLU A 49 6.60 1.11 5.91
C GLU A 49 6.60 1.18 7.45
N PRO A 50 6.99 0.14 8.21
CA PRO A 50 6.99 0.23 9.67
C PRO A 50 8.03 1.23 10.20
N VAL A 51 9.17 1.39 9.52
CA VAL A 51 10.21 2.35 9.93
C VAL A 51 9.69 3.79 9.82
N PHE A 52 9.16 4.15 8.65
CA PHE A 52 8.59 5.48 8.44
C PHE A 52 7.27 5.68 9.20
N GLY A 53 6.49 4.62 9.44
CA GLY A 53 5.31 4.65 10.30
C GLY A 53 5.62 4.99 11.75
N VAL A 54 6.69 4.41 12.32
CA VAL A 54 7.17 4.77 13.66
C VAL A 54 7.70 6.20 13.70
N LEU A 55 8.52 6.60 12.72
CA LEU A 55 9.04 7.97 12.64
C LEU A 55 7.92 9.01 12.51
N GLY A 56 6.91 8.73 11.68
CA GLY A 56 5.72 9.55 11.52
C GLY A 56 4.90 9.62 12.81
N ALA A 57 4.71 8.50 13.51
CA ALA A 57 4.03 8.47 14.80
C ALA A 57 4.75 9.29 15.89
N LEU A 58 6.09 9.35 15.86
CA LEU A 58 6.88 10.16 16.80
C LEU A 58 6.80 11.67 16.51
N THR A 59 6.72 12.05 15.24
CA THR A 59 6.70 13.46 14.82
C THR A 59 5.29 14.01 14.55
N VAL A 60 4.25 13.19 14.58
CA VAL A 60 2.87 13.59 14.26
C VAL A 60 2.35 14.74 15.13
N ALA A 61 2.74 14.77 16.42
CA ALA A 61 2.30 15.81 17.35
C ALA A 61 2.71 17.22 16.91
N LEU A 62 3.89 17.35 16.28
CA LEU A 62 4.41 18.62 15.75
C LEU A 62 3.93 18.91 14.33
N ALA A 63 3.63 17.85 13.56
CA ALA A 63 3.25 17.95 12.16
C ALA A 63 1.74 18.11 11.91
N THR A 64 0.90 18.10 12.96
CA THR A 64 -0.57 18.23 12.87
C THR A 64 -1.10 19.29 11.90
N PRO A 65 -0.58 20.54 11.85
CA PRO A 65 -1.06 21.55 10.90
C PRO A 65 -0.60 21.28 9.44
N VAL A 66 0.51 20.58 9.25
CA VAL A 66 1.07 20.26 7.92
C VAL A 66 0.53 18.92 7.40
N LEU A 67 0.00 18.08 8.30
CA LEU A 67 -0.50 16.74 8.02
C LEU A 67 -1.51 16.66 6.85
N PRO A 68 -2.52 17.54 6.71
CA PRO A 68 -3.45 17.46 5.58
C PRO A 68 -2.76 17.72 4.23
N TYR A 69 -1.76 18.61 4.19
CA TYR A 69 -0.98 18.87 2.99
C TYR A 69 -0.07 17.69 2.65
N ALA A 70 0.56 17.09 3.67
CA ALA A 70 1.39 15.90 3.49
C ALA A 70 0.57 14.69 3.01
N LEU A 71 -0.64 14.49 3.54
CA LEU A 71 -1.55 13.43 3.08
C LEU A 71 -2.07 13.68 1.66
N ALA A 72 -2.38 14.92 1.31
CA ALA A 72 -2.76 15.27 -0.07
C ALA A 72 -1.62 15.02 -1.06
N PHE A 73 -0.38 15.35 -0.67
CA PHE A 73 0.81 15.06 -1.46
C PHE A 73 1.04 13.55 -1.62
N ALA A 74 0.95 12.78 -0.53
CA ALA A 74 1.09 11.32 -0.56
C ALA A 74 0.00 10.66 -1.44
N ALA A 75 -1.25 11.12 -1.34
CA ALA A 75 -2.33 10.65 -2.21
C ALA A 75 -2.04 10.97 -3.69
N GLY A 76 -1.54 12.16 -3.99
CA GLY A 76 -1.14 12.55 -5.35
C GLY A 76 0.00 11.67 -5.90
N ALA A 77 1.03 11.39 -5.10
CA ALA A 77 2.12 10.52 -5.49
C ALA A 77 1.64 9.09 -5.83
N MET A 78 0.74 8.53 -5.01
CA MET A 78 0.17 7.20 -5.28
C MET A 78 -0.70 7.18 -6.54
N ILE A 79 -1.45 8.25 -6.82
CA ILE A 79 -2.21 8.37 -8.07
C ILE A 79 -1.27 8.45 -9.28
N TYR A 80 -0.17 9.21 -9.20
CA TYR A 80 0.82 9.30 -10.27
C TYR A 80 1.40 7.94 -10.62
N VAL A 81 1.88 7.17 -9.62
CA VAL A 81 2.44 5.82 -9.84
C VAL A 81 1.39 4.88 -10.44
N VAL A 82 0.14 4.95 -9.99
CA VAL A 82 -0.93 4.10 -10.56
C VAL A 82 -1.18 4.42 -12.04
N VAL A 83 -1.18 5.71 -12.40
CA VAL A 83 -1.47 6.13 -13.78
C VAL A 83 -0.30 5.88 -14.72
N ASP A 84 0.93 6.14 -14.27
CA ASP A 84 2.14 6.05 -15.09
C ASP A 84 2.61 4.59 -15.27
N ASP A 85 2.57 3.80 -14.19
CA ASP A 85 3.12 2.44 -14.20
C ASP A 85 2.02 1.36 -14.24
N ILE A 86 1.04 1.42 -13.33
CA ILE A 86 0.10 0.31 -13.11
C ILE A 86 -0.95 0.19 -14.22
N ILE A 87 -1.57 1.29 -14.65
CA ILE A 87 -2.62 1.26 -15.70
C ILE A 87 -2.06 0.78 -17.05
N PRO A 88 -0.91 1.28 -17.55
CA PRO A 88 -0.32 0.81 -18.79
C PRO A 88 0.07 -0.67 -18.73
N GLU A 89 0.66 -1.11 -17.62
CA GLU A 89 1.04 -2.51 -17.46
C GLU A 89 -0.18 -3.44 -17.38
N ALA A 90 -1.24 -3.03 -16.67
CA ALA A 90 -2.47 -3.80 -16.56
C ALA A 90 -3.20 -3.95 -17.91
N ASN A 91 -3.16 -2.91 -18.75
CA ASN A 91 -3.82 -2.89 -20.05
C ASN A 91 -3.10 -3.72 -21.12
N THR A 92 -1.78 -3.88 -21.02
CA THR A 92 -0.99 -4.65 -22.01
C THR A 92 -1.14 -6.17 -21.87
N LYS A 93 -1.33 -6.68 -20.65
CA LYS A 93 -1.38 -8.13 -20.39
C LYS A 93 -2.80 -8.68 -20.16
N PHE A 94 -3.67 -7.95 -19.47
CA PHE A 94 -4.97 -8.49 -19.00
C PHE A 94 -6.10 -7.44 -18.93
N PHE A 95 -6.33 -6.68 -20.01
CA PHE A 95 -7.29 -5.57 -20.06
C PHE A 95 -8.66 -5.85 -19.40
N LYS A 96 -9.40 -6.88 -19.83
CA LYS A 96 -10.73 -7.19 -19.27
C LYS A 96 -10.67 -7.52 -17.77
N LEU A 97 -9.73 -8.38 -17.36
CA LEU A 97 -9.61 -8.83 -15.97
C LEU A 97 -9.18 -7.67 -15.05
N ALA A 98 -8.28 -6.80 -15.51
CA ALA A 98 -7.86 -5.61 -14.78
C ALA A 98 -9.02 -4.64 -14.54
N HIS A 99 -9.85 -4.39 -15.55
CA HIS A 99 -11.02 -3.52 -15.43
C HIS A 99 -12.07 -4.09 -14.45
N PHE A 100 -12.39 -5.39 -14.56
CA PHE A 100 -13.31 -6.04 -13.62
C PHE A 100 -12.74 -6.06 -12.19
N GLY A 101 -11.44 -6.32 -12.02
CA GLY A 101 -10.76 -6.28 -10.72
C GLY A 101 -10.86 -4.91 -10.05
N HIS A 102 -10.60 -3.83 -10.79
CA HIS A 102 -10.74 -2.46 -10.28
C HIS A 102 -12.17 -2.13 -9.87
N LEU A 103 -13.17 -2.48 -10.70
CA LEU A 103 -14.58 -2.22 -10.39
C LEU A 103 -15.04 -2.94 -9.12
N ILE A 104 -14.64 -4.20 -8.94
CA ILE A 104 -14.95 -4.97 -7.73
C ILE A 104 -14.27 -4.36 -6.51
N SER A 105 -12.99 -4.00 -6.62
CA SER A 105 -12.23 -3.42 -5.51
C SER A 105 -12.81 -2.07 -5.07
N PHE A 106 -13.12 -1.19 -6.02
CA PHE A 106 -13.75 0.11 -5.73
C PHE A 106 -15.15 -0.04 -5.10
N SER A 107 -15.95 -0.99 -5.59
CA SER A 107 -17.28 -1.28 -5.04
C SER A 107 -17.19 -1.77 -3.59
N ARG A 108 -16.23 -2.67 -3.29
CA ARG A 108 -15.96 -3.14 -1.92
C ARG A 108 -15.47 -2.02 -1.02
N LEU A 109 -14.57 -1.16 -1.50
CA LEU A 109 -14.08 -0.01 -0.76
C LEU A 109 -15.22 0.95 -0.38
N LYS A 110 -16.12 1.26 -1.33
CA LYS A 110 -17.30 2.10 -1.05
C LYS A 110 -18.28 1.45 -0.09
N MET A 111 -18.45 0.13 -0.16
CA MET A 111 -19.32 -0.59 0.79
C MET A 111 -18.73 -0.57 2.21
N SER A 112 -17.41 -0.78 2.34
CA SER A 112 -16.71 -0.73 3.62
C SER A 112 -16.79 0.67 4.27
N THR A 113 -16.53 1.73 3.50
CA THR A 113 -16.66 3.12 4.00
C THR A 113 -18.10 3.48 4.40
N ARG A 114 -19.12 2.96 3.69
CA ARG A 114 -20.52 3.12 4.10
C ARG A 114 -20.85 2.42 5.41
N LEU A 115 -20.25 1.26 5.67
CA LEU A 115 -20.47 0.52 6.92
C LEU A 115 -19.79 1.23 8.10
N ILE A 116 -18.56 1.72 7.91
CA ILE A 116 -17.83 2.49 8.93
C ILE A 116 -18.60 3.76 9.30
N ASN A 117 -19.10 4.52 8.32
CA ASN A 117 -19.92 5.72 8.56
C ASN A 117 -21.30 5.43 9.17
N LYS A 118 -21.74 4.17 9.26
CA LYS A 118 -22.96 3.77 9.99
C LYS A 118 -22.68 3.36 11.44
N VAL A 119 -21.42 3.05 11.77
CA VAL A 119 -20.98 2.54 13.07
C VAL A 119 -20.28 3.64 13.90
N GLN A 120 -19.71 4.65 13.23
CA GLN A 120 -19.23 5.90 13.82
C GLN A 120 -20.40 6.87 14.03
#